data_AF-A0A7W1JUC1-F1
#
_entry.id   AF-A0A7W1JUC1-F1
#
_cell.length_a   1.000
_cell.length_b   1.000
_cell.length_c   1.000
_cell.angle_alpha   90.00
_cell.angle_beta   90.00
_cell.angle_gamma   90.00
#
_symmetry.space_group_name_H-M   'P 1'
#
loop_
_entity.id
_entity.type
_entity.pdbx_description
1 polymer ?
#
loop_
_entity_poly.entity_id
_entity_poly.type
_entity_poly.pdbx_seq_one_letter_code
_entity_poly.pdbx_strand_id
1 'polypeptide(L)'
;ALKAARWMAGDGRCVAVLGPMAELGPDSADHHERLGELLVRLGIDGLVTVGDRARRIAVGAEREGLEPERIVTCGDSDEAVEALRTFLGPRDLVLVKASRAAHLDRVAEALRDRPTSATPGDAATSDPAAGARAPAGKRAS
;
A
#
# COMPACT_ATOMS: atom_id res chain seq x y z
N ALA A 1 10.94 11.02 -8.27
CA ALA A 1 9.84 10.05 -8.03
C ALA A 1 9.23 10.22 -6.65
N LEU A 2 9.99 10.00 -5.55
CA LEU A 2 9.47 10.07 -4.17
C LEU A 2 8.71 11.37 -3.86
N LYS A 3 9.29 12.53 -4.14
CA LYS A 3 8.62 13.83 -3.91
C LYS A 3 7.27 13.96 -4.65
N ALA A 4 7.21 13.46 -5.88
CA ALA A 4 5.98 13.46 -6.68
C ALA A 4 4.95 12.47 -6.11
N ALA A 5 5.39 11.26 -5.72
CA ALA A 5 4.53 10.27 -5.08
C ALA A 5 3.92 10.80 -3.79
N ARG A 6 4.74 11.42 -2.93
CA ARG A 6 4.25 12.07 -1.72
C ARG A 6 3.21 13.14 -2.02
N TRP A 7 3.49 14.02 -2.99
CA TRP A 7 2.55 15.07 -3.37
C TRP A 7 1.22 14.51 -3.89
N MET A 8 1.26 13.46 -4.72
CA MET A 8 0.07 12.79 -5.24
C MET A 8 -0.74 12.07 -4.15
N ALA A 9 -0.09 11.61 -3.08
CA ALA A 9 -0.77 10.93 -1.98
C ALA A 9 -1.68 11.88 -1.18
N GLY A 10 -1.41 13.20 -1.20
CA GLY A 10 -2.18 14.19 -0.46
C GLY A 10 -2.18 13.87 1.05
N ASP A 11 -3.38 13.72 1.61
CA ASP A 11 -3.57 13.34 3.02
C ASP A 11 -3.57 11.81 3.24
N GLY A 12 -3.47 11.03 2.17
CA GLY A 12 -3.37 9.57 2.22
C GLY A 12 -1.95 9.08 2.52
N ARG A 13 -1.84 7.82 2.91
CA ARG A 13 -0.53 7.17 3.13
C ARG A 13 0.19 6.96 1.81
N CYS A 14 1.50 7.22 1.81
CA CYS A 14 2.38 6.91 0.70
C CYS A 14 3.34 5.78 1.09
N VAL A 15 3.33 4.68 0.33
CA VAL A 15 4.23 3.53 0.51
C VAL A 15 5.17 3.41 -0.68
N ALA A 16 6.46 3.24 -0.43
CA ALA A 16 7.46 3.05 -1.48
C ALA A 16 7.94 1.60 -1.55
N VAL A 17 7.93 1.01 -2.74
CA VAL A 17 8.49 -0.30 -3.05
C VAL A 17 9.75 -0.09 -3.89
N LEU A 18 10.92 -0.34 -3.30
CA LEU A 18 12.21 0.04 -3.86
C LEU A 18 13.11 -1.18 -4.08
N GLY A 19 13.58 -1.36 -5.31
CA GLY A 19 14.57 -2.39 -5.66
C GLY A 19 15.94 -1.79 -5.97
N PRO A 20 16.93 -2.63 -6.34
CA PRO A 20 18.30 -2.18 -6.61
C PRO A 20 18.35 -1.18 -7.76
N MET A 21 19.13 -0.12 -7.56
CA MET A 21 19.43 0.89 -8.57
C MET A 21 20.74 0.52 -9.29
N ALA A 22 20.68 0.38 -10.62
CA ALA A 22 21.75 -0.24 -11.40
C ALA A 22 22.98 0.66 -11.66
N GLU A 23 23.00 1.91 -11.20
CA GLU A 23 23.98 2.91 -11.68
C GLU A 23 24.74 3.67 -10.57
N LEU A 24 24.78 3.14 -9.35
CA LEU A 24 25.40 3.85 -8.22
C LEU A 24 26.90 3.56 -8.03
N GLY A 25 27.50 2.72 -8.88
CA GLY A 25 28.93 2.42 -8.81
C GLY A 25 29.35 1.79 -7.46
N PRO A 26 30.63 1.96 -7.05
CA PRO A 26 31.17 1.38 -5.81
C PRO A 26 30.48 1.91 -4.54
N ASP A 27 29.95 3.15 -4.58
CA ASP A 27 29.31 3.81 -3.44
C ASP A 27 27.82 3.47 -3.31
N SER A 28 27.37 2.37 -3.94
CA SER A 28 25.94 2.05 -4.00
C SER A 28 25.29 1.84 -2.64
N ALA A 29 26.03 1.38 -1.62
CA ALA A 29 25.52 1.23 -0.26
C ALA A 29 25.16 2.58 0.37
N ASP A 30 26.07 3.55 0.33
CA ASP A 30 25.87 4.89 0.92
C ASP A 30 24.73 5.64 0.23
N HIS A 31 24.65 5.51 -1.10
CA HIS A 31 23.55 6.11 -1.86
C HIS A 31 22.19 5.49 -1.51
N HIS A 32 22.15 4.17 -1.31
CA HIS A 32 20.92 3.50 -0.86
C HIS A 32 20.52 3.95 0.55
N GLU A 33 21.46 4.10 1.49
CA GLU A 33 21.15 4.63 2.81
C GLU A 33 20.61 6.05 2.77
N ARG A 34 21.28 6.95 2.04
CA ARG A 34 20.82 8.34 1.86
C ARG A 34 19.43 8.40 1.23
N LEU A 35 19.10 7.44 0.35
CA LEU A 35 17.75 7.33 -0.21
C LEU A 35 16.72 6.95 0.87
N GLY A 36 17.08 6.05 1.79
CA GLY A 36 16.26 5.70 2.96
C GLY A 36 16.00 6.92 3.85
N GLU A 37 17.04 7.68 4.18
CA GLU A 37 16.90 8.93 4.96
C GLU A 37 15.99 9.94 4.24
N LEU A 38 16.22 10.15 2.94
CA LEU A 38 15.41 11.06 2.14
C LEU A 38 13.93 10.66 2.10
N LEU A 39 13.64 9.36 2.04
CA LEU A 39 12.27 8.83 2.05
C LEU A 39 11.52 9.28 3.32
N VAL A 40 12.15 9.15 4.49
CA VAL A 40 11.56 9.56 5.77
C VAL A 40 11.36 11.07 5.82
N ARG A 41 12.37 11.85 5.40
CA ARG A 41 12.28 13.32 5.35
C ARG A 41 11.18 13.84 4.43
N LEU A 42 10.84 13.07 3.39
CA LEU A 42 9.74 13.39 2.48
C LEU A 42 8.38 12.97 3.04
N GLY A 43 8.30 12.37 4.23
CA GLY A 43 7.05 11.95 4.85
C GLY A 43 6.40 10.75 4.15
N ILE A 44 7.22 9.82 3.66
CA ILE A 44 6.74 8.53 3.15
C ILE A 44 6.44 7.62 4.35
N ASP A 45 5.25 7.03 4.36
CA ASP A 45 4.68 6.35 5.53
C ASP A 45 5.09 4.88 5.66
N GLY A 46 5.65 4.29 4.61
CA GLY A 46 6.08 2.90 4.60
C GLY A 46 7.07 2.59 3.48
N LEU A 47 7.89 1.57 3.73
CA LEU A 47 8.95 1.15 2.83
C LEU A 47 8.94 -0.38 2.68
N VAL A 48 8.93 -0.85 1.44
CA VAL A 48 9.24 -2.24 1.09
C VAL A 48 10.49 -2.24 0.22
N THR A 49 11.57 -2.88 0.65
CA THR A 49 12.77 -3.04 -0.17
C THR A 49 12.79 -4.44 -0.78
N VAL A 50 13.19 -4.56 -2.04
CA VAL A 50 13.27 -5.86 -2.73
C VAL A 50 14.67 -6.14 -3.22
N GLY A 51 15.23 -7.29 -2.82
CA GLY A 51 16.57 -7.74 -3.15
C GLY A 51 17.66 -7.22 -2.21
N ASP A 52 18.73 -8.01 -2.05
CA ASP A 52 19.77 -7.79 -1.03
C ASP A 52 20.43 -6.41 -1.09
N ARG A 53 20.70 -5.92 -2.31
CA ARG A 53 21.33 -4.60 -2.50
C ARG A 53 20.43 -3.44 -2.04
N ALA A 54 19.11 -3.62 -2.04
CA ALA A 54 18.15 -2.60 -1.63
C ALA A 54 17.97 -2.55 -0.10
N ARG A 55 18.42 -3.55 0.66
CA ARG A 55 18.31 -3.58 2.13
C ARG A 55 18.98 -2.38 2.81
N ARG A 56 20.02 -1.80 2.20
CA ARG A 56 20.67 -0.57 2.72
C ARG A 56 19.73 0.64 2.73
N ILE A 57 18.68 0.64 1.91
CA ILE A 57 17.63 1.66 1.95
C ILE A 57 16.84 1.56 3.26
N ALA A 58 16.49 0.33 3.68
CA ALA A 58 15.82 0.10 4.95
C ALA A 58 16.66 0.60 6.15
N VAL A 59 17.96 0.31 6.14
CA VAL A 59 18.90 0.79 7.17
C VAL A 59 18.89 2.32 7.29
N GLY A 60 18.93 3.03 6.16
CA GLY A 60 18.86 4.49 6.16
C GLY A 60 17.52 5.03 6.65
N ALA A 61 16.42 4.35 6.31
CA ALA A 61 15.08 4.75 6.76
C ALA A 61 14.87 4.51 8.25
N GLU A 62 15.27 3.35 8.78
CA GLU A 62 15.26 3.06 10.22
C GLU A 62 16.08 4.09 10.99
N ARG A 63 17.29 4.39 10.52
CA ARG A 63 18.18 5.38 11.15
C ARG A 63 17.56 6.77 11.20
N GLU A 64 16.84 7.18 10.17
CA GLU A 64 16.18 8.49 10.10
C GLU A 64 14.84 8.52 10.87
N GLY A 65 14.38 7.38 11.40
CA GLY A 65 13.24 7.31 12.32
C GLY A 65 11.94 6.76 11.71
N LEU A 66 12.01 6.00 10.62
CA LEU A 66 10.86 5.21 10.20
C LEU A 66 10.74 3.96 11.07
N GLU A 67 9.58 3.81 11.73
CA GLU A 67 9.32 2.69 12.65
C GLU A 67 9.55 1.33 11.97
N PRO A 68 10.17 0.34 12.64
CA PRO A 68 10.46 -0.97 12.06
C PRO A 68 9.23 -1.67 11.48
N GLU A 69 8.04 -1.50 12.09
CA GLU A 69 6.79 -2.08 11.61
C GLU A 69 6.31 -1.48 10.29
N ARG A 70 6.87 -0.33 9.87
CA ARG A 70 6.60 0.34 8.59
C ARG A 70 7.62 -0.04 7.51
N ILE A 71 8.53 -0.96 7.81
CA ILE A 71 9.62 -1.36 6.92
C ILE A 71 9.54 -2.87 6.70
N VAL A 72 9.55 -3.28 5.43
CA VAL A 72 9.61 -4.69 5.05
C VAL A 72 10.75 -4.90 4.06
N THR A 73 11.57 -5.92 4.30
CA THR A 73 12.64 -6.31 3.37
C THR A 73 12.33 -7.67 2.77
N CYS A 74 12.25 -7.75 1.46
CA CYS A 74 11.92 -8.95 0.70
C CYS A 74 13.12 -9.39 -0.17
N GLY A 75 13.27 -10.69 -0.39
CA GLY A 75 14.24 -11.26 -1.31
C GLY A 75 13.86 -11.03 -2.78
N ASP A 76 12.58 -11.12 -3.10
CA ASP A 76 12.07 -11.03 -4.48
C ASP A 76 10.69 -10.35 -4.59
N SER A 77 10.20 -10.24 -5.83
CA SER A 77 8.93 -9.60 -6.15
C SER A 77 7.72 -10.35 -5.59
N ASP A 78 7.77 -11.68 -5.47
CA ASP A 78 6.63 -12.47 -5.00
C ASP A 78 6.44 -12.29 -3.49
N GLU A 79 7.54 -12.32 -2.73
CA GLU A 79 7.54 -11.99 -1.31
C GLU A 79 7.07 -10.54 -1.08
N ALA A 80 7.48 -9.61 -1.94
CA ALA A 80 7.01 -8.23 -1.89
C ALA A 80 5.51 -8.11 -2.13
N VAL A 81 4.94 -8.87 -3.06
CA VAL A 81 3.49 -8.89 -3.32
C VAL A 81 2.73 -9.41 -2.10
N GLU A 82 3.18 -10.51 -1.49
CA GLU A 82 2.54 -11.05 -0.29
C GLU A 82 2.62 -10.08 0.90
N ALA A 83 3.78 -9.44 1.11
CA ALA A 83 3.93 -8.40 2.12
C ALA A 83 2.99 -7.21 1.86
N LEU A 84 2.89 -6.73 0.62
CA LEU A 84 2.04 -5.60 0.27
C LEU A 84 0.54 -5.91 0.39
N ARG A 85 0.13 -7.18 0.31
CA ARG A 85 -1.27 -7.58 0.54
C ARG A 85 -1.70 -7.35 1.98
N THR A 86 -0.80 -7.52 2.95
CA THR A 86 -1.09 -7.31 4.38
C THR A 86 -0.74 -5.90 4.84
N PHE A 87 0.24 -5.26 4.21
CA PHE A 87 0.76 -3.95 4.60
C PHE A 87 -0.09 -2.76 4.13
N LEU A 88 -0.77 -2.90 2.98
CA LEU A 88 -1.51 -1.82 2.35
C LEU A 88 -2.96 -1.76 2.81
N GLY A 89 -3.38 -0.55 3.16
CA GLY A 89 -4.78 -0.20 3.41
C GLY A 89 -5.51 0.31 2.17
N PRO A 90 -6.85 0.46 2.25
CA PRO A 90 -7.59 1.16 1.22
C PRO A 90 -7.10 2.61 1.11
N ARG A 91 -6.95 3.11 -0.11
CA ARG A 91 -6.48 4.48 -0.46
C ARG A 91 -4.98 4.74 -0.27
N ASP A 92 -4.18 3.73 0.04
CA ASP A 92 -2.72 3.87 0.05
C ASP A 92 -2.20 4.12 -1.37
N LEU A 93 -1.31 5.10 -1.52
CA LEU A 93 -0.57 5.32 -2.75
C LEU A 93 0.71 4.49 -2.71
N VAL A 94 0.93 3.69 -3.75
CA VAL A 94 2.12 2.85 -3.88
C VAL A 94 3.02 3.37 -4.99
N LEU A 95 4.25 3.76 -4.66
CA LEU A 95 5.31 4.03 -5.63
C LEU A 95 6.19 2.79 -5.79
N VAL A 96 6.24 2.23 -6.99
CA VAL A 96 7.18 1.14 -7.32
C VAL A 96 8.35 1.70 -8.12
N LYS A 97 9.59 1.46 -7.68
CA LYS A 97 10.79 1.90 -8.41
C LYS A 97 11.97 0.94 -8.23
N ALA A 98 12.52 0.46 -9.35
CA ALA A 98 13.80 -0.23 -9.38
C ALA A 98 14.50 -0.05 -10.74
N SER A 99 15.65 -0.68 -10.92
CA SER A 99 16.20 -0.99 -12.24
C SER A 99 15.31 -2.02 -12.97
N ARG A 100 15.35 -2.03 -14.31
CA ARG A 100 14.56 -2.98 -15.12
C ARG A 100 14.89 -4.44 -14.82
N ALA A 101 16.15 -4.73 -14.52
CA ALA A 101 16.62 -6.08 -14.20
C ALA A 101 16.03 -6.63 -12.88
N ALA A 102 15.44 -5.78 -12.03
CA ALA A 102 14.82 -6.20 -10.79
C ALA A 102 13.37 -6.70 -10.96
N HIS A 103 12.78 -6.55 -12.15
CA HIS A 103 11.44 -7.06 -12.47
C HIS A 103 10.34 -6.69 -11.45
N LEU A 104 10.40 -5.46 -10.90
CA LEU A 104 9.38 -4.94 -9.97
C LEU A 104 8.10 -4.45 -10.68
N ASP A 105 8.09 -4.41 -12.01
CA ASP A 105 6.89 -4.23 -12.82
C ASP A 105 5.79 -5.25 -12.45
N ARG A 106 6.18 -6.49 -12.16
CA ARG A 106 5.26 -7.55 -11.69
C ARG A 106 4.53 -7.20 -10.40
N VAL A 107 5.18 -6.47 -9.49
CA VAL A 107 4.55 -6.02 -8.23
C VAL A 107 3.41 -5.04 -8.54
N ALA A 108 3.65 -4.11 -9.47
CA ALA A 108 2.64 -3.14 -9.86
C ALA A 108 1.45 -3.81 -10.59
N GLU A 109 1.72 -4.82 -11.42
CA GLU A 109 0.68 -5.61 -12.10
C GLU A 109 -0.17 -6.40 -11.09
N ALA A 110 0.47 -7.14 -10.18
CA ALA A 110 -0.23 -7.95 -9.18
C ALA A 110 -1.11 -7.13 -8.22
N LEU A 111 -0.74 -5.88 -7.93
CA LEU A 111 -1.55 -4.99 -7.11
C LEU A 111 -2.76 -4.40 -7.83
N ARG A 112 -2.72 -4.29 -9.17
CA ARG A 112 -3.87 -3.84 -9.98
C ARG A 112 -4.93 -4.93 -10.09
N ASP A 113 -4.51 -6.18 -10.19
CA ASP A 113 -5.38 -7.34 -10.34
C ASP A 113 -5.97 -7.84 -9.01
N ARG A 114 -5.99 -7.01 -7.95
CA ARG A 114 -6.74 -7.38 -6.74
C ARG A 114 -8.20 -7.62 -7.14
N PRO A 115 -8.75 -8.83 -6.95
CA PRO A 115 -10.19 -9.01 -7.08
C PRO A 115 -10.81 -8.07 -6.05
N THR A 116 -11.53 -7.06 -6.53
CA THR A 116 -12.31 -6.17 -5.68
C THR A 116 -13.16 -7.08 -4.81
N SER A 117 -12.90 -7.13 -3.51
CA SER A 117 -13.85 -7.73 -2.59
C SER A 117 -15.09 -6.85 -2.67
N ALA A 118 -16.05 -7.27 -3.51
CA ALA A 118 -17.32 -6.61 -3.63
C ALA A 118 -17.93 -6.56 -2.23
N THR A 119 -18.19 -5.36 -1.72
CA THR A 119 -19.04 -5.18 -0.56
C THR A 119 -20.47 -5.50 -1.00
N PRO A 120 -21.15 -6.55 -0.50
CA PRO A 120 -22.59 -6.66 -0.64
C PRO A 120 -23.17 -5.70 0.40
N GLY A 121 -23.45 -4.46 0.00
CA GLY A 121 -23.88 -3.43 0.94
C GLY A 121 -24.36 -2.14 0.30
N ASP A 122 -24.96 -2.20 -0.89
CA ASP A 122 -25.77 -1.12 -1.45
C ASP A 122 -26.96 -1.73 -2.20
N ALA A 123 -27.88 -2.31 -1.43
CA ALA A 123 -29.23 -2.60 -1.87
C ALA A 123 -30.20 -2.09 -0.79
N ALA A 124 -30.26 -0.76 -0.67
CA ALA A 124 -31.36 -0.11 0.03
C ALA A 124 -32.45 0.29 -0.97
N THR A 125 -33.69 0.06 -0.54
CA THR A 125 -34.97 0.62 -1.01
C THR A 125 -35.73 -0.11 -2.12
N SER A 126 -36.62 -1.00 -1.68
CA SER A 126 -37.97 -1.09 -2.24
C SER A 126 -38.97 -1.20 -1.07
N ASP A 127 -39.49 -0.05 -0.65
CA ASP A 127 -40.76 0.05 0.07
C ASP A 127 -41.85 0.38 -0.96
N PRO A 128 -42.95 -0.38 -1.00
CA PRO A 128 -44.23 0.21 -1.33
C PRO A 128 -45.24 -0.06 -0.22
N ALA A 129 -45.62 1.00 0.48
CA ALA A 129 -46.80 1.06 1.32
C ALA A 129 -48.08 0.75 0.51
N ALA A 130 -48.94 -0.15 1.01
CA ALA A 130 -50.42 -0.04 0.91
C ALA A 130 -51.18 -1.16 1.65
N GLY A 131 -52.02 -0.76 2.62
CA GLY A 131 -53.22 -1.48 3.06
C GLY A 131 -53.04 -2.40 4.28
N ALA A 132 -53.93 -2.45 5.28
CA ALA A 132 -55.20 -1.78 5.51
C ALA A 132 -55.53 -1.86 7.00
N ARG A 133 -56.36 -0.92 7.43
CA ARG A 133 -56.85 -0.63 8.77
C ARG A 133 -57.81 -1.72 9.26
N ALA A 134 -57.75 -2.03 10.56
CA ALA A 134 -58.68 -2.91 11.28
C ALA A 134 -60.15 -2.44 11.19
N PRO A 135 -61.10 -3.32 11.54
CA PRO A 135 -61.83 -2.99 12.77
C PRO A 135 -62.09 -4.17 13.72
N ALA A 136 -62.21 -3.79 14.98
CA ALA A 136 -62.56 -4.60 16.13
C ALA A 136 -64.03 -5.06 16.12
N GLY A 137 -64.29 -6.18 16.80
CA GLY A 137 -65.55 -6.41 17.51
C GLY A 137 -66.22 -7.77 17.27
N LYS A 138 -66.11 -8.67 18.26
CA LYS A 138 -67.27 -9.11 19.08
C LYS A 138 -66.81 -9.90 20.31
N ARG A 139 -67.54 -9.67 21.40
CA ARG A 139 -67.37 -10.19 22.77
C ARG A 139 -68.18 -11.47 23.01
N ALA A 140 -67.81 -12.17 24.08
CA ALA A 140 -68.59 -13.09 24.93
C ALA A 140 -68.96 -14.45 24.28
N SER A 141 -68.87 -15.59 24.94
CA SER A 141 -68.77 -15.94 26.38
C SER A 141 -67.83 -17.11 26.60
#